data_AF-A0A1X0QAV5-F1
#
_entry.id   AF-A0A1X0QAV5-F1
#
_cell.length_a   1.000
_cell.length_b   1.000
_cell.length_c   1.000
_cell.angle_alpha   90.00
_cell.angle_beta   90.00
_cell.angle_gamma   90.00
#
_symmetry.space_group_name_H-M   'P 1'
#
loop_
_entity.id
_entity.type
_entity.pdbx_description
1 polymer ?
#
loop_
_entity_poly.entity_id
_entity_poly.type
_entity_poly.pdbx_seq_one_letter_code
_entity_poly.pdbx_strand_id
1 'polypeptide(L)'
;MEMFDKIFDCEYEYLDVVTTLQLQYEVHRSNIENRSNIDKSNYNLNYKECLQSLFDLQKFDDLYIDTANGSTTSFFTEDLPFKVINPQKGIINDNCGTEYVLNNKKLPFELDMNKNTPCAVFDGDGDRLALVVKNDETVTILDGDDLTVIMWDIISNNLNNVLNKLNTGVVLSYYSNGAAVNYIRDLGITCDVIGAGVKKFYSES
;
A
#
# COMPACT_ATOMS: atom_id res chain seq x y z
N MET A 1 -11.10 1.78 -30.48
CA MET A 1 -12.35 2.27 -29.87
C MET A 1 -13.57 1.66 -30.56
N GLU A 2 -13.69 1.71 -31.90
CA GLU A 2 -14.85 1.16 -32.65
C GLU A 2 -15.15 -0.35 -32.52
N MET A 3 -14.26 -1.16 -31.92
CA MET A 3 -14.43 -2.62 -31.83
C MET A 3 -15.22 -3.06 -30.59
N PHE A 4 -15.16 -2.30 -29.49
CA PHE A 4 -15.87 -2.66 -28.25
C PHE A 4 -17.35 -2.28 -28.33
N ASP A 5 -17.64 -1.10 -28.88
CA ASP A 5 -19.01 -0.56 -29.05
C ASP A 5 -19.92 -1.47 -29.90
N LYS A 6 -19.34 -2.33 -30.74
CA LYS A 6 -20.09 -3.20 -31.66
C LYS A 6 -20.42 -4.57 -31.08
N ILE A 7 -19.82 -4.99 -29.96
CA ILE A 7 -19.92 -6.37 -29.47
C ILE A 7 -20.84 -6.47 -28.25
N PHE A 8 -20.86 -5.45 -27.38
CA PHE A 8 -21.65 -5.45 -26.17
C PHE A 8 -22.42 -4.13 -26.09
N ASP A 9 -23.75 -4.21 -26.06
CA ASP A 9 -24.64 -3.07 -25.82
C ASP A 9 -24.50 -2.60 -24.36
N CYS A 10 -23.39 -1.95 -24.05
CA CYS A 10 -23.03 -1.53 -22.69
C CYS A 10 -22.44 -0.13 -22.65
N GLU A 11 -22.75 0.59 -21.56
CA GLU A 11 -22.09 1.85 -21.21
C GLU A 11 -20.73 1.57 -20.56
N TYR A 12 -19.72 2.38 -20.87
CA TYR A 12 -18.40 2.29 -20.28
C TYR A 12 -17.83 3.68 -19.98
N GLU A 13 -16.93 3.75 -19.00
CA GLU A 13 -16.23 4.97 -18.61
C GLU A 13 -14.71 4.73 -18.65
N TYR A 14 -13.97 5.68 -19.21
CA TYR A 14 -12.50 5.61 -19.27
C TYR A 14 -11.88 6.39 -18.11
N LEU A 15 -11.17 5.69 -17.22
CA LEU A 15 -10.58 6.27 -16.02
C LEU A 15 -9.16 6.83 -16.20
N ASP A 16 -8.58 6.78 -17.40
CA ASP A 16 -7.17 7.08 -17.65
C ASP A 16 -6.22 6.13 -16.88
N VAL A 17 -5.01 6.58 -16.56
CA VAL A 17 -4.04 5.81 -15.78
C VAL A 17 -4.35 5.97 -14.29
N VAL A 18 -4.82 4.88 -13.68
CA VAL A 18 -5.17 4.79 -12.26
C VAL A 18 -4.50 3.58 -11.61
N THR A 19 -4.33 3.58 -10.30
CA THR A 19 -3.93 2.36 -9.57
C THR A 19 -5.06 1.34 -9.51
N THR A 20 -4.71 0.11 -9.17
CA THR A 20 -5.68 -0.95 -8.88
C THR A 20 -6.66 -0.53 -7.77
N LEU A 21 -6.18 0.17 -6.73
CA LEU A 21 -7.02 0.65 -5.62
C LEU A 21 -7.98 1.77 -6.03
N GLN A 22 -7.54 2.74 -6.86
CA GLN A 22 -8.43 3.77 -7.41
C GLN A 22 -9.57 3.16 -8.22
N LEU A 23 -9.24 2.22 -9.12
CA LEU A 23 -10.26 1.55 -9.92
C LEU A 23 -11.29 0.85 -9.04
N GLN A 24 -10.85 0.13 -8.00
CA GLN A 24 -11.75 -0.53 -7.05
C GLN A 24 -12.63 0.47 -6.29
N TYR A 25 -12.07 1.61 -5.85
CA TYR A 25 -12.81 2.67 -5.18
C TYR A 25 -13.89 3.26 -6.08
N GLU A 26 -13.54 3.63 -7.32
CA GLU A 26 -14.49 4.24 -8.26
C GLU A 26 -15.62 3.27 -8.63
N VAL A 27 -15.31 1.98 -8.85
CA VAL A 27 -16.31 0.94 -9.08
C VAL A 27 -17.22 0.75 -7.86
N HIS A 28 -16.66 0.74 -6.65
CA HIS A 28 -17.46 0.59 -5.44
C HIS A 28 -18.42 1.78 -5.26
N ARG A 29 -17.91 2.99 -5.43
CA ARG A 29 -18.66 4.24 -5.32
C ARG A 29 -19.78 4.34 -6.37
N SER A 30 -19.51 4.00 -7.63
CA SER A 30 -20.52 4.07 -8.72
C SER A 30 -21.69 3.14 -8.46
N ASN A 31 -21.41 1.95 -7.92
CA ASN A 31 -22.45 1.00 -7.53
C ASN A 31 -23.27 1.48 -6.33
N ILE A 32 -22.65 2.12 -5.32
CA ILE A 32 -23.37 2.65 -4.15
C ILE A 32 -24.23 3.86 -4.52
N GLU A 33 -23.72 4.78 -5.32
CA GLU A 33 -24.43 6.00 -5.69
C GLU A 33 -25.39 5.82 -6.86
N ASN A 34 -25.30 4.68 -7.55
CA ASN A 34 -26.02 4.38 -8.78
C ASN A 34 -25.85 5.50 -9.83
N ARG A 35 -24.59 5.93 -10.03
CA ARG A 35 -24.21 7.04 -10.92
C ARG A 35 -23.02 6.66 -11.79
N SER A 36 -23.05 7.14 -13.04
CA SER A 36 -21.92 7.17 -13.98
C SER A 36 -21.23 8.54 -13.94
N ASN A 37 -19.99 8.63 -14.41
CA ASN A 37 -19.16 9.84 -14.42
C ASN A 37 -18.85 10.37 -13.01
N ILE A 38 -18.29 9.53 -12.15
CA ILE A 38 -17.84 9.98 -10.84
C ILE A 38 -16.67 10.94 -11.02
N ASP A 39 -16.70 12.04 -10.27
CA ASP A 39 -15.58 12.96 -10.20
C ASP A 39 -14.37 12.26 -9.55
N LYS A 40 -13.42 11.89 -10.41
CA LYS A 40 -12.16 11.21 -10.12
C LYS A 40 -11.26 11.98 -9.14
N SER A 41 -11.47 13.29 -8.97
CA SER A 41 -10.66 14.10 -8.05
C SER A 41 -10.92 13.75 -6.58
N ASN A 42 -12.08 13.14 -6.26
CA ASN A 42 -12.47 12.81 -4.90
C ASN A 42 -11.55 11.79 -4.23
N TYR A 43 -11.08 10.75 -4.95
CA TYR A 43 -10.14 9.80 -4.36
C TYR A 43 -8.85 10.49 -3.91
N ASN A 44 -8.24 11.26 -4.83
CA ASN A 44 -6.96 11.92 -4.57
C ASN A 44 -7.08 12.99 -3.48
N LEU A 45 -8.20 13.72 -3.45
CA LEU A 45 -8.48 14.71 -2.42
C LEU A 45 -8.64 14.05 -1.04
N ASN A 46 -9.51 13.04 -0.93
CA ASN A 46 -9.73 12.32 0.33
C ASN A 46 -8.43 11.69 0.86
N TYR A 47 -7.63 11.11 -0.03
CA TYR A 47 -6.33 10.53 0.32
C TYR A 47 -5.35 11.60 0.81
N LYS A 48 -5.24 12.74 0.10
CA LYS A 48 -4.37 13.85 0.47
C LYS A 48 -4.77 14.47 1.81
N GLU A 49 -6.06 14.68 2.06
CA GLU A 49 -6.57 15.21 3.32
C GLU A 49 -6.28 14.27 4.50
N CYS A 50 -6.45 12.96 4.30
CA CYS A 50 -6.11 11.94 5.29
C CYS A 50 -4.60 11.94 5.60
N LEU A 51 -3.75 11.91 4.56
CA LEU A 51 -2.30 11.96 4.72
C LEU A 51 -1.86 13.25 5.43
N GLN A 52 -2.36 14.41 5.01
CA GLN A 52 -2.03 15.69 5.64
C GLN A 52 -2.38 15.67 7.13
N SER A 53 -3.55 15.14 7.49
CA SER A 53 -3.97 15.00 8.87
C SER A 53 -3.02 14.12 9.69
N LEU A 54 -2.47 13.05 9.09
CA LEU A 54 -1.46 12.21 9.74
C LEU A 54 -0.11 12.92 9.89
N PHE A 55 0.33 13.69 8.88
CA PHE A 55 1.57 14.48 8.96
C PHE A 55 1.49 15.62 9.99
N ASP A 56 0.30 16.21 10.17
CA ASP A 56 0.08 17.23 11.19
C ASP A 56 0.21 16.64 12.61
N LEU A 57 -0.11 15.34 12.78
CA LEU A 57 0.08 14.62 14.04
C LEU A 57 1.54 14.20 14.26
N GLN A 58 2.25 13.83 13.20
CA GLN A 58 3.63 13.38 13.27
C GLN A 58 4.46 13.95 12.12
N LYS A 59 5.43 14.81 12.48
CA LYS A 59 6.40 15.34 11.53
C LYS A 59 7.47 14.29 11.24
N PHE A 60 7.82 14.17 9.97
CA PHE A 60 8.93 13.37 9.50
C PHE A 60 9.98 14.31 8.87
N ASP A 61 11.26 14.07 9.15
CA ASP A 61 12.35 14.87 8.59
C ASP A 61 12.57 14.55 7.11
N ASP A 62 12.63 13.25 6.76
CA ASP A 62 12.79 12.75 5.41
C ASP A 62 11.98 11.45 5.24
N LEU A 63 11.18 11.35 4.18
CA LEU A 63 10.52 10.12 3.74
C LEU A 63 10.67 9.98 2.22
N TYR A 64 11.21 8.86 1.76
CA TYR A 64 11.30 8.57 0.33
C TYR A 64 10.13 7.70 -0.11
N ILE A 65 9.65 7.90 -1.33
CA ILE A 65 8.58 7.09 -1.92
C ILE A 65 9.02 6.59 -3.29
N ASP A 66 9.30 5.30 -3.40
CA ASP A 66 9.52 4.61 -4.66
C ASP A 66 8.18 4.25 -5.30
N THR A 67 7.89 4.88 -6.43
CA THR A 67 6.66 4.67 -7.19
C THR A 67 6.81 3.64 -8.30
N ALA A 68 7.97 2.97 -8.38
CA ALA A 68 8.26 1.89 -9.33
C ALA A 68 8.05 2.25 -10.81
N ASN A 69 8.15 3.55 -11.15
CA ASN A 69 7.75 4.11 -12.44
C ASN A 69 6.30 3.81 -12.84
N GLY A 70 5.46 3.45 -11.87
CA GLY A 70 4.11 2.93 -12.04
C GLY A 70 3.02 3.97 -11.84
N SER A 71 1.78 3.50 -11.85
CA SER A 71 0.56 4.32 -11.71
C SER A 71 0.48 5.13 -10.41
N THR A 72 1.22 4.74 -9.36
CA THR A 72 1.26 5.46 -8.07
C THR A 72 1.93 6.83 -8.13
N THR A 73 2.73 7.12 -9.17
CA THR A 73 3.42 8.42 -9.30
C THR A 73 2.44 9.60 -9.28
N SER A 74 1.27 9.49 -9.90
CA SER A 74 0.31 10.58 -10.02
C SER A 74 -0.33 11.00 -8.68
N PHE A 75 -0.23 10.16 -7.64
CA PHE A 75 -0.77 10.44 -6.30
C PHE A 75 0.15 11.30 -5.47
N PHE A 76 1.45 11.11 -5.65
CA PHE A 76 2.46 11.77 -4.85
C PHE A 76 2.80 13.11 -5.50
N THR A 77 1.81 14.03 -5.46
CA THR A 77 1.92 15.40 -5.95
C THR A 77 2.79 16.26 -5.02
N GLU A 78 3.40 17.33 -5.55
CA GLU A 78 4.50 18.12 -4.97
C GLU A 78 4.21 18.89 -3.66
N ASP A 79 3.10 18.65 -2.96
CA ASP A 79 2.66 19.46 -1.80
C ASP A 79 2.87 18.80 -0.43
N LEU A 80 3.49 17.62 -0.37
CA LEU A 80 3.69 16.86 0.87
C LEU A 80 5.19 16.61 1.14
N PRO A 81 5.62 16.44 2.40
CA PRO A 81 7.04 16.39 2.78
C PRO A 81 7.69 15.02 2.49
N PHE A 82 7.56 14.54 1.26
CA PHE A 82 8.21 13.32 0.78
C PHE A 82 9.07 13.57 -0.46
N LYS A 83 10.02 12.68 -0.69
CA LYS A 83 10.88 12.64 -1.87
C LYS A 83 10.47 11.48 -2.76
N VAL A 84 9.78 11.78 -3.86
CA VAL A 84 9.37 10.76 -4.84
C VAL A 84 10.56 10.33 -5.68
N ILE A 85 10.76 9.03 -5.81
CA ILE A 85 11.74 8.41 -6.71
C ILE A 85 11.04 7.47 -7.70
N ASN A 86 11.72 7.22 -8.81
CA ASN A 86 11.19 6.49 -9.96
C ASN A 86 9.80 7.00 -10.42
N PRO A 87 9.61 8.31 -10.72
CA PRO A 87 8.30 8.90 -11.01
C PRO A 87 7.92 8.79 -12.50
N GLN A 88 7.66 7.57 -13.00
CA GLN A 88 7.28 7.28 -14.39
C GLN A 88 8.27 7.78 -15.47
N LYS A 89 9.57 7.88 -15.13
CA LYS A 89 10.63 8.28 -16.09
C LYS A 89 11.41 7.10 -16.66
N GLY A 90 11.22 5.91 -16.09
CA GLY A 90 11.89 4.66 -16.48
C GLY A 90 10.90 3.55 -16.84
N ILE A 91 11.43 2.32 -16.95
CA ILE A 91 10.63 1.11 -17.17
C ILE A 91 9.96 0.71 -15.84
N ILE A 92 8.68 0.34 -15.89
CA ILE A 92 7.92 -0.09 -14.72
C ILE A 92 8.60 -1.30 -14.08
N ASN A 93 8.81 -1.23 -12.76
CA ASN A 93 9.46 -2.27 -11.94
C ASN A 93 10.90 -2.64 -12.36
N ASP A 94 11.58 -1.83 -13.19
CA ASP A 94 12.97 -2.09 -13.57
C ASP A 94 13.92 -1.55 -12.50
N ASN A 95 14.59 -2.45 -11.80
CA ASN A 95 15.49 -2.17 -10.68
C ASN A 95 14.86 -1.30 -9.55
N CYS A 96 13.55 -1.34 -9.41
CA CYS A 96 12.75 -0.60 -8.42
C CYS A 96 11.47 -1.38 -8.07
N GLY A 97 10.76 -0.92 -7.05
CA GLY A 97 9.50 -1.51 -6.60
C GLY A 97 9.63 -2.71 -5.67
N THR A 98 8.49 -3.15 -5.11
CA THR A 98 8.44 -4.14 -4.02
C THR A 98 9.13 -5.46 -4.36
N GLU A 99 8.85 -6.02 -5.54
CA GLU A 99 9.45 -7.27 -5.98
C GLU A 99 10.99 -7.18 -6.07
N TYR A 100 11.50 -6.07 -6.60
CA TYR A 100 12.94 -5.85 -6.70
C TYR A 100 13.58 -5.79 -5.31
N VAL A 101 13.05 -4.97 -4.40
CA VAL A 101 13.68 -4.79 -3.07
C VAL A 101 13.62 -6.08 -2.25
N LEU A 102 12.50 -6.81 -2.28
CA LEU A 102 12.32 -8.07 -1.54
C LEU A 102 13.26 -9.17 -2.06
N ASN A 103 13.37 -9.33 -3.39
CA ASN A 103 14.19 -10.38 -3.98
C ASN A 103 15.70 -10.09 -3.87
N ASN A 104 16.10 -8.81 -3.99
CA ASN A 104 17.51 -8.44 -4.04
C ASN A 104 18.08 -8.00 -2.69
N LYS A 105 17.23 -7.74 -1.69
CA LYS A 105 17.59 -7.21 -0.38
C LYS A 105 18.41 -5.91 -0.47
N LYS A 106 17.96 -4.99 -1.32
CA LYS A 106 18.64 -3.73 -1.67
C LYS A 106 17.65 -2.57 -1.72
N LEU A 107 18.19 -1.36 -1.63
CA LEU A 107 17.45 -0.14 -1.97
C LEU A 107 17.11 -0.12 -3.46
N PRO A 108 16.04 0.60 -3.86
CA PRO A 108 15.77 0.93 -5.25
C PRO A 108 17.02 1.52 -5.93
N PHE A 109 17.17 1.26 -7.23
CA PHE A 109 18.35 1.69 -7.99
C PHE A 109 18.57 3.20 -7.89
N GLU A 110 19.85 3.61 -7.77
CA GLU A 110 20.30 4.99 -7.64
C GLU A 110 19.75 5.78 -6.43
N LEU A 111 19.05 5.12 -5.50
CA LEU A 111 18.64 5.76 -4.26
C LEU A 111 19.83 5.91 -3.30
N ASP A 112 20.31 7.14 -3.14
CA ASP A 112 21.17 7.52 -2.02
C ASP A 112 20.36 8.25 -0.95
N MET A 113 20.17 7.57 0.18
CA MET A 113 19.44 8.09 1.33
C MET A 113 20.30 8.05 2.60
N ASN A 114 19.94 8.88 3.58
CA ASN A 114 20.57 8.89 4.89
C ASN A 114 20.25 7.61 5.67
N LYS A 115 21.10 7.29 6.66
CA LYS A 115 20.85 6.18 7.58
C LYS A 115 19.60 6.44 8.40
N ASN A 116 18.87 5.38 8.73
CA ASN A 116 17.62 5.42 9.49
C ASN A 116 16.49 6.22 8.83
N THR A 117 16.64 6.60 7.56
CA THR A 117 15.56 7.21 6.80
C THR A 117 14.70 6.09 6.18
N PRO A 118 13.38 6.15 6.30
CA PRO A 118 12.50 5.19 5.65
C PRO A 118 12.27 5.52 4.18
N CYS A 119 12.10 4.48 3.37
CA CYS A 119 11.59 4.55 2.02
C CYS A 119 10.39 3.62 1.88
N ALA A 120 9.24 4.18 1.53
CA ALA A 120 8.05 3.43 1.13
C ALA A 120 8.19 3.00 -0.32
N VAL A 121 7.98 1.72 -0.60
CA VAL A 121 8.21 1.13 -1.92
C VAL A 121 6.91 0.50 -2.39
N PHE A 122 6.38 1.01 -3.50
CA PHE A 122 5.19 0.47 -4.18
C PHE A 122 5.58 -0.45 -5.33
N ASP A 123 4.65 -1.25 -5.84
CA ASP A 123 4.75 -1.85 -7.18
C ASP A 123 4.05 -1.01 -8.24
N GLY A 124 4.17 -1.45 -9.49
CA GLY A 124 3.74 -0.69 -10.67
C GLY A 124 2.26 -0.30 -10.69
N ASP A 125 1.36 -1.10 -10.14
CA ASP A 125 -0.08 -0.83 -10.06
C ASP A 125 -0.55 -0.38 -8.67
N GLY A 126 0.36 -0.34 -7.69
CA GLY A 126 0.16 0.28 -6.39
C GLY A 126 -0.70 -0.51 -5.42
N ASP A 127 -0.75 -1.84 -5.55
CA ASP A 127 -1.48 -2.72 -4.63
C ASP A 127 -0.58 -3.42 -3.60
N ARG A 128 0.74 -3.26 -3.72
CA ARG A 128 1.73 -3.72 -2.72
C ARG A 128 2.54 -2.57 -2.16
N LEU A 129 2.90 -2.72 -0.89
CA LEU A 129 3.77 -1.81 -0.15
C LEU A 129 4.79 -2.60 0.66
N ALA A 130 6.03 -2.13 0.65
CA ALA A 130 7.07 -2.50 1.61
C ALA A 130 7.76 -1.24 2.14
N LEU A 131 8.39 -1.33 3.30
CA LEU A 131 9.28 -0.28 3.79
C LEU A 131 10.73 -0.77 3.74
N VAL A 132 11.64 0.08 3.32
CA VAL A 132 13.07 -0.18 3.40
C VAL A 132 13.77 0.91 4.19
N VAL A 133 14.73 0.51 5.02
CA VAL A 133 15.54 1.43 5.83
C VAL A 133 17.01 1.09 5.62
N LYS A 134 17.79 2.11 5.29
CA LYS A 134 19.25 1.99 5.19
C LYS A 134 19.87 2.06 6.58
N ASN A 135 20.60 1.03 6.97
CA ASN A 135 21.43 1.02 8.17
C ASN A 135 22.90 1.31 7.79
N ASP A 136 23.83 1.11 8.72
CA ASP A 136 25.26 1.35 8.49
C ASP A 136 25.81 0.59 7.26
N GLU A 137 25.59 -0.72 7.22
CA GLU A 137 26.11 -1.62 6.18
C GLU A 137 25.03 -2.51 5.56
N THR A 138 23.80 -2.44 6.08
CA THR A 138 22.69 -3.33 5.70
C THR A 138 21.45 -2.54 5.31
N VAL A 139 20.55 -3.20 4.60
CA VAL A 139 19.20 -2.71 4.34
C VAL A 139 18.24 -3.59 5.13
N THR A 140 17.46 -2.97 6.02
CA THR A 140 16.31 -3.63 6.64
C THR A 140 15.12 -3.46 5.71
N ILE A 141 14.41 -4.55 5.45
CA ILE A 141 13.15 -4.55 4.70
C ILE A 141 12.07 -4.97 5.68
N LEU A 142 10.99 -4.20 5.72
CA LEU A 142 9.77 -4.51 6.43
C LEU A 142 8.73 -4.88 5.37
N ASP A 143 8.39 -6.16 5.32
CA ASP A 143 7.43 -6.70 4.36
C ASP A 143 5.99 -6.70 4.92
N GLY A 144 5.07 -7.41 4.26
CA GLY A 144 3.67 -7.45 4.67
C GLY A 144 3.45 -8.02 6.08
N ASP A 145 4.29 -8.96 6.54
CA ASP A 145 4.17 -9.50 7.89
C ASP A 145 4.62 -8.46 8.92
N ASP A 146 5.75 -7.79 8.67
CA ASP A 146 6.27 -6.74 9.54
C ASP A 146 5.29 -5.55 9.63
N LEU A 147 4.74 -5.13 8.49
CA LEU A 147 3.72 -4.08 8.43
C LEU A 147 2.46 -4.46 9.19
N THR A 148 2.04 -5.73 9.12
CA THR A 148 0.88 -6.23 9.87
C THR A 148 1.11 -6.11 11.38
N VAL A 149 2.30 -6.51 11.85
CA VAL A 149 2.68 -6.37 13.26
C VAL A 149 2.71 -4.91 13.71
N ILE A 150 3.34 -4.03 12.92
CA ILE A 150 3.42 -2.59 13.22
C ILE A 150 2.02 -1.97 13.26
N MET A 151 1.16 -2.28 12.29
CA MET A 151 -0.21 -1.78 12.25
C MET A 151 -1.00 -2.23 13.48
N TRP A 152 -0.87 -3.50 13.87
CA TRP A 152 -1.50 -4.00 15.10
C TRP A 152 -1.03 -3.24 16.33
N ASP A 153 0.27 -3.05 16.50
CA ASP A 153 0.84 -2.33 17.65
C ASP A 153 0.34 -0.88 17.71
N ILE A 154 0.24 -0.20 16.56
CA ILE A 154 -0.34 1.16 16.49
C ILE A 154 -1.82 1.13 16.90
N ILE A 155 -2.62 0.23 16.34
CA ILE A 155 -4.07 0.16 16.61
C ILE A 155 -4.32 -0.19 18.08
N SER A 156 -3.63 -1.19 18.62
CA SER A 156 -3.81 -1.64 20.01
C SER A 156 -3.43 -0.58 21.04
N ASN A 157 -2.27 0.07 20.86
CA ASN A 157 -1.84 1.12 21.78
C ASN A 157 -2.80 2.32 21.84
N ASN A 158 -3.49 2.62 20.74
CA ASN A 158 -4.43 3.74 20.67
C ASN A 158 -5.88 3.36 20.99
N LEU A 159 -6.29 2.11 20.74
CA LEU A 159 -7.70 1.70 20.74
C LEU A 159 -8.01 0.50 21.66
N ASN A 160 -7.11 0.12 22.58
CA ASN A 160 -7.29 -1.03 23.48
C ASN A 160 -8.67 -1.09 24.17
N ASN A 161 -9.20 0.05 24.63
CA ASN A 161 -10.52 0.11 25.28
C ASN A 161 -11.68 -0.30 24.37
N VAL A 162 -11.50 -0.13 23.05
CA VAL A 162 -12.46 -0.52 22.01
C VAL A 162 -12.19 -1.95 21.57
N LEU A 163 -10.92 -2.32 21.31
CA LEU A 163 -10.54 -3.66 20.86
C LEU A 163 -10.98 -4.75 21.83
N ASN A 164 -10.90 -4.51 23.15
CA ASN A 164 -11.36 -5.45 24.17
C ASN A 164 -12.86 -5.79 24.10
N LYS A 165 -13.64 -5.03 23.33
CA LYS A 165 -15.08 -5.24 23.12
C LYS A 165 -15.40 -5.82 21.74
N LEU A 166 -14.40 -5.98 20.88
CA LEU A 166 -14.53 -6.48 19.53
C LEU A 166 -13.89 -7.87 19.45
N ASN A 167 -14.39 -8.71 18.54
CA ASN A 167 -13.64 -9.89 18.14
C ASN A 167 -12.60 -9.45 17.11
N THR A 168 -11.33 -9.51 17.47
CA THR A 168 -10.22 -9.03 16.63
C THR A 168 -9.20 -10.15 16.43
N GLY A 169 -8.52 -10.11 15.28
CA GLY A 169 -7.55 -11.11 14.92
C GLY A 169 -6.73 -10.67 13.71
N VAL A 170 -5.72 -11.46 13.39
CA VAL A 170 -4.85 -11.26 12.23
C VAL A 170 -4.91 -12.48 11.33
N VAL A 171 -5.07 -12.27 10.03
CA VAL A 171 -5.01 -13.33 9.02
C VAL A 171 -3.69 -13.23 8.28
N LEU A 172 -2.90 -14.31 8.30
CA LEU A 172 -1.62 -14.43 7.62
C LEU A 172 -1.67 -15.54 6.56
N SER A 173 -0.69 -15.55 5.66
CA SER A 173 -0.60 -16.61 4.63
C SER A 173 0.30 -17.76 5.10
N TYR A 174 0.22 -18.91 4.42
CA TYR A 174 1.23 -19.96 4.54
C TYR A 174 2.65 -19.53 4.12
N TYR A 175 2.82 -18.39 3.45
CA TYR A 175 4.14 -17.83 3.13
C TYR A 175 4.68 -16.93 4.24
N SER A 176 3.86 -16.59 5.24
CA SER A 176 4.25 -15.69 6.31
C SER A 176 5.31 -16.34 7.22
N ASN A 177 6.20 -15.51 7.74
CA ASN A 177 7.26 -15.90 8.63
C ASN A 177 6.68 -16.46 9.94
N GLY A 178 7.09 -17.66 10.32
CA GLY A 178 6.66 -18.29 11.57
C GLY A 178 6.96 -17.45 12.82
N ALA A 179 8.00 -16.60 12.78
CA ALA A 179 8.29 -15.66 13.85
C ALA A 179 7.20 -14.58 14.01
N ALA A 180 6.65 -14.07 12.90
CA ALA A 180 5.54 -13.11 12.94
C ALA A 180 4.26 -13.77 13.49
N VAL A 181 3.96 -14.99 13.03
CA VAL A 181 2.82 -15.79 13.55
C VAL A 181 2.96 -16.01 15.07
N ASN A 182 4.14 -16.41 15.53
CA ASN A 182 4.38 -16.65 16.95
C ASN A 182 4.27 -15.35 17.76
N TYR A 183 4.86 -14.25 17.27
CA TYR A 183 4.78 -12.95 17.93
C TYR A 183 3.33 -12.50 18.14
N ILE A 184 2.50 -12.56 17.10
CA ILE A 184 1.08 -12.18 17.19
C ILE A 184 0.33 -13.07 18.19
N ARG A 185 0.61 -14.37 18.20
CA ARG A 185 -0.02 -15.31 19.16
C ARG A 185 0.43 -15.07 20.59
N ASP A 186 1.70 -14.74 20.79
CA ASP A 186 2.27 -14.43 22.12
C ASP A 186 1.69 -13.13 22.69
N LEU A 187 1.26 -12.20 21.83
CA LEU A 187 0.45 -11.03 22.22
C LEU A 187 -0.99 -11.39 22.63
N GLY A 188 -1.38 -12.67 22.55
CA GLY A 188 -2.72 -13.14 22.91
C GLY A 188 -3.78 -12.89 21.83
N ILE A 189 -3.36 -12.63 20.59
CA ILE A 189 -4.26 -12.30 19.48
C ILE A 189 -4.58 -13.57 18.69
N THR A 190 -5.83 -13.72 18.27
CA THR A 190 -6.22 -14.78 17.34
C THR A 190 -5.48 -14.59 16.02
N CYS A 191 -4.75 -15.62 15.58
CA CYS A 191 -4.01 -15.58 14.33
C CYS A 191 -4.25 -16.83 13.49
N ASP A 192 -4.99 -16.63 12.40
CA ASP A 192 -5.31 -17.64 11.41
C ASP A 192 -4.31 -17.59 10.26
N VAL A 193 -3.88 -18.78 9.82
CA VAL A 193 -2.92 -18.93 8.74
C VAL A 193 -3.58 -19.72 7.63
N ILE A 194 -3.77 -19.09 6.49
CA ILE A 194 -4.55 -19.64 5.37
C ILE A 194 -3.76 -19.64 4.06
N GLY A 195 -4.34 -20.25 3.03
CA GLY A 195 -3.75 -20.23 1.69
C GLY A 195 -3.63 -18.81 1.14
N ALA A 196 -2.55 -18.55 0.39
CA ALA A 196 -2.32 -17.23 -0.22
C ALA A 196 -3.43 -16.82 -1.20
N GLY A 197 -3.58 -15.50 -1.33
CA GLY A 197 -4.51 -14.85 -2.23
C GLY A 197 -5.54 -14.01 -1.47
N VAL A 198 -5.67 -12.75 -1.86
CA VAL A 198 -6.52 -11.74 -1.20
C VAL A 198 -7.98 -12.21 -1.04
N LYS A 199 -8.53 -12.97 -2.01
CA LYS A 199 -9.89 -13.53 -1.89
C LYS A 199 -10.08 -14.49 -0.72
N LYS A 200 -9.05 -15.25 -0.36
CA LYS A 200 -9.10 -16.16 0.79
C LYS A 200 -9.03 -15.39 2.10
N PHE A 201 -8.24 -14.32 2.12
CA PHE A 201 -8.13 -13.42 3.27
C PHE A 201 -9.49 -12.77 3.55
N TYR A 202 -10.17 -12.28 2.52
CA TYR A 202 -11.52 -11.74 2.64
C TYR A 202 -12.58 -12.76 3.09
N SER A 203 -12.46 -14.03 2.72
CA SER A 203 -13.43 -15.04 3.16
C SER A 203 -13.27 -15.46 4.62
N GLU A 204 -12.12 -15.16 5.23
CA GLU A 204 -11.81 -15.47 6.62
C GLU A 204 -12.13 -14.29 7.57
N SER A 205 -12.32 -13.08 7.02
CA SER A 205 -12.53 -11.84 7.79
C SER A 205 -13.97 -11.61 8.23
#